data_AF-A8FQT6-F1
#
_entry.id   AF-A8FQT6-F1
#
_cell.length_a   1.000
_cell.length_b   1.000
_cell.length_c   1.000
_cell.angle_alpha   90.00
_cell.angle_beta   90.00
_cell.angle_gamma   90.00
#
_symmetry.space_group_name_H-M   'P 1'
#
loop_
_entity.id
_entity.type
_entity.pdbx_description
1 polymer ?
#
loop_
_entity_poly.entity_id
_entity_poly.type
_entity_poly.pdbx_seq_one_letter_code
_entity_poly.pdbx_strand_id
1 'polypeptide(L)'
;MKFSDMKYNFCSFGLLIGAFVSVLVTLIIVVWEWIENPGGIFHDQNGTNWNFVFDTASSWFVPTFMYAALIVTVLYLLLYAIQWIKHVRKR
;
A
#
# COMPACT_ATOMS: atom_id res chain seq x y z
N MET A 1 3.28 -26.83 -2.94
CA MET A 1 2.14 -25.94 -2.61
C MET A 1 0.97 -26.34 -3.50
N LYS A 2 -0.18 -26.75 -2.94
CA LYS A 2 -1.32 -27.23 -3.75
C LYS A 2 -2.01 -26.03 -4.42
N PHE A 3 -2.28 -26.14 -5.72
CA PHE A 3 -3.03 -25.13 -6.50
C PHE A 3 -4.43 -24.84 -5.94
N SER A 4 -4.99 -25.73 -5.10
CA SER A 4 -6.28 -25.53 -4.43
C SER A 4 -6.26 -24.43 -3.37
N ASP A 5 -5.12 -24.16 -2.73
CA ASP A 5 -5.04 -23.20 -1.63
C ASP A 5 -4.91 -21.74 -2.13
N MET A 6 -4.46 -21.55 -3.37
CA MET A 6 -4.28 -20.22 -4.00
C MET A 6 -5.59 -19.57 -4.47
N LYS A 7 -6.69 -20.32 -4.54
CA LYS A 7 -7.96 -19.81 -5.13
C LYS A 7 -8.67 -18.76 -4.28
N TYR A 8 -8.40 -18.65 -2.99
CA TYR A 8 -9.37 -18.02 -2.08
C TYR A 8 -9.04 -16.62 -1.57
N ASN A 9 -7.83 -16.08 -1.74
CA ASN A 9 -7.47 -14.81 -1.07
C ASN A 9 -6.54 -13.88 -1.87
N PHE A 10 -6.49 -13.95 -3.20
CA PHE A 10 -5.63 -13.03 -3.98
C PHE A 10 -6.01 -11.56 -3.77
N CYS A 11 -7.31 -11.27 -3.65
CA CYS A 11 -7.82 -9.94 -3.35
C CYS A 11 -7.42 -9.52 -1.93
N SER A 12 -7.68 -10.38 -0.93
CA SER A 12 -7.25 -10.15 0.46
C SER A 12 -5.73 -9.94 0.59
N PHE A 13 -4.93 -10.69 -0.18
CA PHE A 13 -3.48 -10.53 -0.21
C PHE A 13 -3.07 -9.19 -0.82
N GLY A 14 -3.67 -8.80 -1.95
CA GLY A 14 -3.45 -7.49 -2.56
C GLY A 14 -3.84 -6.34 -1.63
N LEU A 15 -4.98 -6.44 -0.96
CA LEU A 15 -5.45 -5.45 0.02
C LEU A 15 -4.53 -5.37 1.25
N LEU A 16 -4.08 -6.51 1.79
CA LEU A 16 -3.16 -6.53 2.94
C LEU A 16 -1.81 -5.91 2.62
N ILE A 17 -1.21 -6.30 1.49
CA ILE A 17 0.08 -5.72 1.08
C ILE A 17 -0.10 -4.24 0.72
N GLY A 18 -1.17 -3.89 0.01
CA GLY A 18 -1.49 -2.50 -0.33
C GLY A 18 -1.63 -1.63 0.91
N ALA A 19 -2.36 -2.10 1.93
CA ALA A 19 -2.53 -1.40 3.20
C ALA A 19 -1.21 -1.28 3.98
N PHE A 20 -0.41 -2.35 4.02
CA PHE A 20 0.89 -2.31 4.68
C PHE A 20 1.84 -1.29 4.03
N VAL A 21 1.94 -1.32 2.70
CA VAL A 21 2.77 -0.38 1.93
C VAL A 21 2.27 1.05 2.08
N SER A 22 0.96 1.29 1.99
CA SER A 22 0.40 2.64 2.13
C SER A 22 0.62 3.20 3.53
N VAL A 23 0.46 2.41 4.60
CA VAL A 23 0.77 2.83 5.97
C VAL A 23 2.23 3.21 6.11
N LEU A 24 3.17 2.38 5.62
CA LEU A 24 4.60 2.66 5.72
C LEU A 24 4.99 3.95 4.99
N VAL A 25 4.57 4.11 3.74
CA VAL A 25 4.88 5.30 2.94
C VAL A 25 4.29 6.54 3.59
N THR A 26 3.01 6.48 3.98
CA THR A 26 2.33 7.60 4.63
C THR A 26 3.01 7.99 5.92
N LEU A 27 3.40 7.02 6.75
CA LEU A 27 4.09 7.28 8.01
C LEU A 27 5.44 7.97 7.78
N ILE A 28 6.22 7.51 6.80
CA ILE A 28 7.51 8.12 6.44
C ILE A 28 7.30 9.59 6.05
N ILE A 29 6.35 9.86 5.16
CA ILE A 29 6.09 11.22 4.67
C ILE A 29 5.57 12.12 5.78
N VAL A 30 4.58 11.68 6.55
CA VAL A 30 4.00 12.48 7.65
C VAL A 30 5.05 12.81 8.70
N VAL A 31 5.89 11.84 9.09
CA VAL A 31 6.96 12.08 10.08
C VAL A 31 8.00 13.04 9.51
N TRP A 32 8.37 12.88 8.25
CA TRP A 32 9.33 13.78 7.61
C TRP A 32 8.77 15.21 7.52
N GLU A 33 7.57 15.40 6.98
CA GLU A 33 6.95 16.74 6.86
C GLU A 33 6.71 17.38 8.24
N TRP A 34 6.37 16.59 9.26
CA TRP A 34 6.22 17.08 10.62
C TRP A 34 7.55 17.55 11.22
N ILE A 35 8.67 16.84 10.97
CA ILE A 35 10.01 17.24 11.44
C ILE A 35 10.51 18.48 10.69
N GLU A 36 10.35 18.51 9.37
CA GLU A 36 10.80 19.62 8.54
C GLU A 36 9.95 20.88 8.77
N ASN A 37 8.68 20.69 9.09
CA ASN A 37 7.71 21.73 9.45
C ASN A 37 7.78 22.96 8.53
N PRO A 38 7.58 22.77 7.20
CA PRO A 38 7.73 23.85 6.23
C PRO A 38 6.77 25.00 6.54
N GLY A 39 7.32 26.19 6.77
CA GLY A 39 6.53 27.38 7.10
C GLY A 39 5.83 27.32 8.47
N GLY A 40 6.17 26.37 9.34
CA GLY A 40 5.59 26.26 10.68
C GLY A 40 4.15 25.73 10.70
N ILE A 41 3.67 25.10 9.62
CA ILE A 41 2.25 24.71 9.49
C ILE A 41 1.89 23.41 10.22
N PHE A 42 2.85 22.52 10.45
CA PHE A 42 2.61 21.22 11.10
C PHE A 42 2.59 21.33 12.61
N HIS A 43 3.46 22.16 13.18
CA HIS A 43 3.45 22.45 14.60
C HIS A 43 4.02 23.84 14.92
N ASP A 44 3.47 24.48 15.94
CA ASP A 44 3.87 25.79 16.43
C ASP A 44 3.96 25.81 17.97
N GLN A 45 4.02 27.01 18.58
CA GLN A 45 4.05 27.17 20.04
C GLN A 45 2.75 26.71 20.73
N ASN A 46 1.65 26.58 19.99
CA ASN A 46 0.35 26.16 20.49
C ASN A 46 0.13 24.64 20.32
N GLY A 47 1.00 23.94 19.59
CA GLY A 47 1.00 22.48 19.47
C GLY A 47 1.06 21.99 18.02
N THR A 48 0.56 20.78 17.78
CA THR A 48 0.51 20.16 16.44
C THR A 48 -0.82 20.49 15.75
N ASN A 49 -0.74 20.95 14.50
CA ASN A 49 -1.90 21.16 13.64
C ASN A 49 -2.31 19.83 12.99
N TRP A 50 -3.19 19.10 13.67
CA TRP A 50 -3.67 17.79 13.23
C TRP A 50 -4.44 17.81 11.90
N ASN A 51 -4.98 18.96 11.48
CA ASN A 51 -5.65 19.07 10.18
C ASN A 51 -4.64 18.87 9.04
N PHE A 52 -3.50 19.57 9.08
CA PHE A 52 -2.45 19.38 8.08
C PHE A 52 -1.85 17.98 8.12
N VAL A 53 -1.62 17.43 9.32
CA VAL A 53 -1.15 16.05 9.48
C VAL A 53 -2.12 15.06 8.82
N PHE A 54 -3.42 15.23 9.04
CA PHE A 54 -4.45 14.35 8.47
C PHE A 54 -4.61 14.54 6.95
N ASP A 55 -4.54 15.78 6.46
CA ASP A 55 -4.61 16.09 5.02
C ASP A 55 -3.41 15.50 4.27
N THR A 56 -2.19 15.63 4.82
CA THR A 56 -0.99 14.93 4.30
C THR A 56 -1.20 13.42 4.37
N ALA A 57 -1.60 12.89 5.53
CA ALA A 57 -1.75 11.45 5.71
C ALA A 57 -2.73 10.83 4.70
N SER A 58 -3.90 11.44 4.52
CA SER A 58 -4.93 10.97 3.59
C SER A 58 -4.49 11.10 2.13
N SER A 59 -3.84 12.21 1.77
CA SER A 59 -3.32 12.48 0.42
C SER A 59 -2.25 11.48 -0.01
N TRP A 60 -1.44 10.96 0.92
CA TRP A 60 -0.47 9.92 0.63
C TRP A 60 -1.03 8.50 0.77
N PHE A 61 -1.89 8.25 1.76
CA PHE A 61 -2.43 6.93 2.02
C PHE A 61 -3.33 6.42 0.89
N VAL A 62 -4.33 7.21 0.48
CA VAL A 62 -5.37 6.75 -0.47
C VAL A 62 -4.78 6.37 -1.83
N PRO A 63 -4.02 7.23 -2.53
CA PRO A 63 -3.46 6.85 -3.83
C PRO A 63 -2.45 5.73 -3.70
N THR A 64 -1.59 5.74 -2.66
CA THR A 64 -0.60 4.67 -2.46
C THR A 64 -1.29 3.33 -2.24
N PHE A 65 -2.36 3.29 -1.44
CA PHE A 65 -3.16 2.09 -1.22
C PHE A 65 -3.77 1.58 -2.52
N MET A 66 -4.43 2.46 -3.28
CA MET A 66 -5.07 2.10 -4.55
C MET A 66 -4.07 1.52 -5.55
N TYR A 67 -2.93 2.18 -5.76
CA TYR A 67 -1.91 1.71 -6.69
C TYR A 67 -1.23 0.43 -6.21
N ALA A 68 -0.82 0.36 -4.94
CA ALA A 68 -0.12 -0.80 -4.40
C ALA A 68 -1.02 -2.05 -4.40
N ALA A 69 -2.27 -1.92 -3.94
CA ALA A 69 -3.23 -3.04 -3.94
C ALA A 69 -3.50 -3.56 -5.36
N LEU A 70 -3.68 -2.65 -6.32
CA LEU A 70 -3.90 -2.99 -7.73
C LEU A 70 -2.68 -3.71 -8.32
N ILE A 71 -1.48 -3.14 -8.16
CA ILE A 71 -0.23 -3.70 -8.70
C ILE A 71 0.02 -5.09 -8.14
N VAL A 72 -0.10 -5.27 -6.82
CA VAL A 72 0.12 -6.58 -6.18
C VAL A 72 -0.88 -7.61 -6.66
N THR A 73 -2.16 -7.23 -6.78
CA THR A 73 -3.21 -8.12 -7.28
C THR A 73 -2.92 -8.57 -8.71
N VAL A 74 -2.59 -7.63 -9.60
CA VAL A 74 -2.27 -7.92 -11.01
C VAL A 74 -1.05 -8.82 -11.12
N LEU A 75 0.03 -8.50 -10.39
CA LEU A 75 1.25 -9.32 -10.38
C LEU A 75 0.99 -10.75 -9.89
N TYR A 76 0.20 -10.90 -8.82
CA TYR A 76 -0.19 -12.21 -8.31
C TYR A 76 -0.93 -13.04 -9.37
N LEU A 77 -1.91 -12.43 -10.06
CA LEU A 77 -2.67 -13.08 -11.13
C LEU A 77 -1.78 -13.47 -12.33
N LEU A 78 -0.85 -12.61 -12.72
CA LEU A 78 0.09 -12.88 -13.81
C LEU A 78 1.01 -14.06 -13.47
N LEU A 79 1.59 -14.07 -12.27
CA LEU A 79 2.43 -15.17 -11.80
C LEU A 79 1.65 -16.50 -11.74
N TYR A 80 0.40 -16.44 -11.28
CA TYR A 80 -0.49 -17.60 -11.28
C TYR A 80 -0.74 -18.12 -12.70
N ALA A 81 -1.06 -17.24 -13.66
CA ALA A 81 -1.27 -17.62 -15.05
C ALA A 81 -0.03 -18.26 -15.68
N ILE A 82 1.17 -17.70 -15.44
CA ILE A 82 2.43 -18.26 -15.93
C ILE A 82 2.69 -19.65 -15.35
N GLN A 83 2.47 -19.84 -14.05
CA GLN A 83 2.64 -21.15 -13.40
C GLN A 83 1.66 -22.18 -13.94
N TRP A 84 0.41 -21.78 -14.18
CA TRP A 84 -0.61 -22.64 -14.76
C TRP A 84 -0.21 -23.10 -16.17
N ILE A 85 0.23 -22.19 -17.05
CA ILE A 85 0.69 -22.52 -18.41
C ILE A 85 1.87 -23.50 -18.36
N LYS A 86 2.85 -23.26 -17.47
CA LYS A 86 3.99 -24.17 -17.28
C LYS A 86 3.57 -25.56 -16.82
N HIS A 87 2.54 -25.66 -15.98
CA HIS A 87 2.02 -26.93 -15.48
C HIS A 87 1.26 -27.71 -16.56
N VAL A 88 0.41 -27.03 -17.34
CA VAL A 88 -0.32 -27.65 -18.47
C VAL A 88 0.64 -28.16 -19.54
N ARG A 89 1.71 -27.41 -19.86
CA ARG A 89 2.70 -27.81 -20.87
C ARG A 89 3.59 -29.00 -20.46
N LYS A 90 3.69 -29.29 -19.17
CA LYS A 90 4.48 -30.40 -18.63
C LYS A 90 3.70 -31.72 -18.52
N ARG A 91 2.38 -31.70 -18.72
CA ARG A 91 1.53 -32.89 -18.84
C ARG A 91 1.35 -33.25 -20.30
#